data_AF-A0A7J3WF13-F1
#
_entry.id   AF-A0A7J3WF13-F1
#
_cell.length_a   1.000
_cell.length_b   1.000
_cell.length_c   1.000
_cell.angle_alpha   90.00
_cell.angle_beta   90.00
_cell.angle_gamma   90.00
#
_symmetry.space_group_name_H-M   'P 1'
#
loop_
_entity.id
_entity.type
_entity.pdbx_description
1 polymer ?
#
loop_
_entity_poly.entity_id
_entity_poly.type
_entity_poly.pdbx_seq_one_letter_code
_entity_poly.pdbx_strand_id
1 'polypeptide(L)' 'MVKHVLVTLTDEQYRCISQLKGKMGNSDAEVLRNIFLAWISEKTGMGCWREAESVGAEKTS' A
#
# COMPACT_ATOMS: atom_id res chain seq x y z
N MET A 1 12.35 -15.30 -4.16
CA MET A 1 13.27 -14.51 -3.32
C MET A 1 12.44 -13.46 -2.59
N VAL A 2 12.41 -13.47 -1.26
CA VAL A 2 11.67 -12.46 -0.48
C VAL A 2 12.48 -11.15 -0.47
N LYS A 3 11.83 -10.02 -0.74
CA LYS A 3 12.43 -8.68 -0.65
C LYS A 3 11.87 -8.00 0.60
N HIS A 4 12.75 -7.39 1.39
CA HIS A 4 12.37 -6.66 2.59
C HIS A 4 12.45 -5.16 2.33
N VAL A 5 11.44 -4.43 2.79
CA VAL A 5 11.37 -2.97 2.72
C VAL A 5 11.09 -2.47 4.13
N LEU A 6 11.91 -1.51 4.60
CA LEU A 6 11.66 -0.80 5.85
C LEU A 6 10.72 0.37 5.57
N VAL A 7 9.66 0.50 6.36
CA VAL A 7 8.69 1.59 6.28
C VAL A 7 8.49 2.19 7.67
N THR A 8 8.46 3.51 7.72
CA THR A 8 8.14 4.26 8.93
C THR A 8 6.69 4.71 8.85
N LEU A 9 5.92 4.41 9.89
CA LEU A 9 4.52 4.78 10.02
C LEU A 9 4.35 5.69 11.23
N THR A 10 3.33 6.54 11.19
CA THR A 10 2.92 7.28 12.40
C THR A 10 2.27 6.32 13.40
N ASP A 11 2.23 6.71 14.67
CA ASP A 11 1.59 5.92 15.71
C ASP A 11 0.11 5.63 15.41
N GLU A 12 -0.58 6.62 14.84
CA GLU A 12 -1.98 6.47 14.42
C GLU A 12 -2.13 5.45 13.28
N GLN A 13 -1.27 5.52 12.26
CA GLN A 13 -1.27 4.56 11.15
C GLN A 13 -0.99 3.14 11.66
N TYR A 14 -0.02 2.98 12.56
CA TYR A 14 0.30 1.69 13.15
C TYR A 14 -0.85 1.16 14.02
N ARG A 15 -1.54 2.04 14.77
CA ARG A 15 -2.74 1.68 15.55
C ARG A 15 -3.88 1.19 14.66
N CYS A 16 -4.05 1.74 13.46
CA CYS A 16 -5.04 1.23 12.50
C CYS A 16 -4.65 -0.16 11.99
N ILE A 17 -3.38 -0.36 11.62
CA ILE A 17 -2.89 -1.64 11.08
C ILE A 17 -2.92 -2.75 12.13
N SER A 18 -2.61 -2.45 13.39
CA SER A 18 -2.61 -3.44 14.46
C SER A 18 -3.99 -4.03 14.75
N GLN A 19 -5.07 -3.29 14.48
CA GLN A 19 -6.45 -3.79 14.58
C GLN A 19 -6.80 -4.82 13.48
N LEU A 20 -6.00 -4.88 12.42
CA LEU A 20 -6.15 -5.81 11.31
C LEU A 20 -5.31 -7.08 11.48
N LYS A 21 -4.38 -7.11 12.44
CA LYS A 21 -3.66 -8.33 12.82
C LYS A 21 -4.65 -9.42 13.28
N GLY A 22 -4.44 -10.64 12.81
CA GLY A 22 -5.34 -11.78 13.01
C GLY A 22 -6.54 -11.81 12.05
N LYS A 23 -6.85 -10.72 11.34
CA LYS A 23 -7.90 -10.68 10.30
C LYS A 23 -7.31 -10.69 8.89
N MET A 24 -6.29 -9.87 8.66
CA MET A 24 -5.62 -9.69 7.36
C MET A 24 -4.21 -10.28 7.32
N GLY A 25 -3.80 -11.06 8.32
CA GLY A 25 -2.46 -11.64 8.41
C GLY A 25 -1.98 -11.73 9.85
N ASN A 26 -0.93 -12.51 10.09
CA ASN A 26 -0.37 -12.71 11.43
C ASN A 26 0.84 -11.81 11.70
N SER A 27 1.61 -11.47 10.65
CA SER A 27 2.72 -10.52 10.73
C SER A 27 2.34 -9.15 10.14
N ASP A 28 3.04 -8.09 10.55
CA ASP A 28 2.85 -6.74 9.99
C ASP A 28 3.06 -6.71 8.47
N ALA A 29 4.05 -7.47 7.99
CA ALA A 29 4.35 -7.58 6.57
C ALA A 29 3.21 -8.22 5.77
N GLU A 30 2.55 -9.25 6.31
CA GLU A 30 1.40 -9.89 5.67
C GLU A 30 0.19 -8.96 5.65
N VAL A 31 -0.08 -8.28 6.77
CA VAL A 31 -1.19 -7.32 6.86
C VAL A 31 -0.99 -6.21 5.83
N LEU A 32 0.19 -5.58 5.79
CA LEU A 32 0.52 -4.57 4.80
C LEU A 32 0.39 -5.09 3.37
N ARG A 33 0.95 -6.27 3.08
CA ARG A 33 0.82 -6.91 1.76
C ARG A 33 -0.63 -7.07 1.35
N ASN A 34 -1.48 -7.57 2.23
CA ASN A 34 -2.89 -7.80 1.92
C ASN A 34 -3.67 -6.49 1.75
N ILE A 35 -3.32 -5.44 2.49
CA ILE A 35 -3.85 -4.09 2.27
C ILE A 35 -3.46 -3.58 0.88
N PHE A 36 -2.17 -3.67 0.49
CA PHE A 36 -1.72 -3.25 -0.82
C PHE A 36 -2.38 -4.04 -1.96
N LEU A 37 -2.52 -5.36 -1.79
CA LEU A 37 -3.21 -6.19 -2.77
C LEU A 37 -4.69 -5.80 -2.92
N ALA A 38 -5.39 -5.56 -1.81
CA ALA A 38 -6.78 -5.10 -1.84
C ALA A 38 -6.90 -3.74 -2.57
N TRP A 39 -6.02 -2.79 -2.25
CA TRP A 39 -6.00 -1.48 -2.89
C TRP A 39 -5.68 -1.55 -4.38
N ILE A 40 -4.66 -2.33 -4.78
CA ILE A 40 -4.33 -2.55 -6.20
C ILE A 40 -5.51 -3.21 -6.93
N SER A 41 -6.16 -4.19 -6.30
CA SER A 41 -7.33 -4.87 -6.86
C SER A 41 -8.49 -3.92 -7.09
N GLU A 42 -8.72 -2.99 -6.15
CA GLU A 42 -9.72 -1.93 -6.29
C GLU A 42 -9.36 -0.98 -7.46
N LYS A 43 -8.11 -0.51 -7.54
CA LYS A 43 -7.67 0.39 -8.61
C LYS A 43 -7.67 -0.26 -10.00
N THR A 44 -7.24 -1.52 -10.09
CA THR A 44 -7.27 -2.32 -11.33
C THR A 44 -8.69 -2.67 -11.74
N GLY A 45 -9.51 -3.14 -10.80
CA GLY A 45 -10.90 -3.54 -11.05
C GLY A 45 -11.81 -2.39 -11.45
N MET A 46 -11.55 -1.17 -10.96
CA MET A 46 -12.27 0.04 -11.40
C MET A 46 -11.73 0.64 -12.71
N GLY A 47 -10.74 0.01 -13.37
CA GLY A 47 -10.20 0.47 -14.66
C GLY A 47 -9.45 1.81 -14.62
N CYS A 48 -9.34 2.45 -13.45
CA CYS A 48 -8.72 3.76 -13.29
C CYS A 48 -7.22 3.61 -13.01
N TRP A 49 -6.46 3.26 -14.05
CA TRP A 49 -4.98 3.30 -14.07
C TRP A 49 -4.42 4.46 -14.91
N ARG A 50 -5.22 5.49 -15.20
CA ARG A 50 -4.80 6.67 -15.95
C ARG A 50 -4.84 7.92 -15.07
N GLU A 51 -3.87 8.08 -14.17
CA GLU A 51 -3.67 9.38 -13.47
C GLU A 51 -2.35 9.47 -12.69
N ALA A 52 -1.31 8.71 -13.04
CA ALA A 52 0.00 8.81 -12.39
C ALA A 52 1.13 9.31 -13.29
N GLU A 53 0.93 9.43 -14.61
CA GLU A 53 1.99 9.88 -15.53
C GLU A 53 2.12 11.42 -15.64
N SER A 54 1.15 12.19 -15.17
CA SER A 54 1.15 13.65 -15.33
C SER A 54 1.99 14.42 -14.31
N VAL A 55 2.45 13.80 -13.21
CA VAL A 55 3.26 14.50 -12.18
C VAL A 55 4.77 14.45 -12.50
N GLY A 56 5.20 13.68 -13.50
CA GLY A 56 6.60 13.54 -13.89
C GLY A 56 7.11 14.52 -14.96
N ALA A 57 6.22 15.23 -15.66
CA ALA A 57 6.59 16.03 -16.84
C ALA A 57 6.87 17.52 -16.55
N GLU A 58 6.59 18.03 -15.34
CA GLU A 58 6.67 19.47 -15.03
C GLU A 58 7.95 19.89 -14.29
N LYS A 59 9.03 19.10 -14.39
CA LYS A 59 10.34 19.45 -13.80
C LYS A 59 11.50 19.49 -14.81
N THR A 60 11.21 19.64 -16.09
CA THR A 60 12.20 19.99 -17.10
C THR A 60 11.61 21.02 -18.07
N SER A 61 11.56 22.27 -17.64
CA SER A 61 11.56 23.43 -18.52
C SER A 61 12.24 24.62 -17.85
#